data_AF-A0A9D0HEE0-F1
#
_entry.id   AF-A0A9D0HEE0-F1
#
_cell.length_a   1.000
_cell.length_b   1.000
_cell.length_c   1.000
_cell.angle_alpha   90.00
_cell.angle_beta   90.00
_cell.angle_gamma   90.00
#
_symmetry.space_group_name_H-M   'P 1'
#
loop_
_entity.id
_entity.type
_entity.pdbx_description
1 polymer ?
#
loop_
_entity_poly.entity_id
_entity_poly.type
_entity_poly.pdbx_seq_one_letter_code
_entity_poly.pdbx_strand_id
1 'polypeptide(L)'
;MYRDDRDARAENVQELRHDLGQAQVYNMAMRQALMAPVPIRHFGKQLYEVPHSIDYLQPGQRLALSHHNLKHFPVWALVMLHFVTFGIFSMVHFGAMHGRLPQASNDDPNAGKGVGFFFLPYFNLYWMFFSNLRLYDRLRLQYRLRGQQMSMSRGMVIAAAVFGIIPYINVLIGWPIMWLILAVQFQQAVNRLTELPPPAVAAGAQPGYAQPGYAQPGYAQPGYAQPGYAQPGYAQPG
;
A
#
# COMPACT_ATOMS: atom_id res chain seq x y z
N MET A 1 14.77 -31.70 42.88
CA MET A 1 13.80 -30.80 42.24
C MET A 1 14.35 -29.40 41.95
N TYR A 2 15.09 -28.74 42.85
CA TYR A 2 15.52 -27.34 42.66
C TYR A 2 16.69 -27.07 41.68
N ARG A 3 17.41 -28.12 41.23
CA ARG A 3 18.57 -28.01 40.32
C ARG A 3 18.12 -27.96 38.85
N ASP A 4 17.21 -28.86 38.46
CA ASP A 4 16.58 -28.87 37.12
C ASP A 4 15.93 -27.53 36.76
N ASP A 5 15.25 -26.87 37.71
CA ASP A 5 14.59 -25.58 37.45
C ASP A 5 15.59 -24.44 37.15
N ARG A 6 16.82 -24.51 37.69
CA ARG A 6 17.87 -23.53 37.41
C ARG A 6 18.53 -23.82 36.07
N ASP A 7 18.76 -25.09 35.76
CA ASP A 7 19.37 -25.53 34.51
C ASP A 7 18.42 -25.26 33.33
N ALA A 8 17.12 -25.56 33.47
CA ALA A 8 16.09 -25.23 32.48
C ALA A 8 15.92 -23.71 32.26
N ARG A 9 16.06 -22.89 33.32
CA ARG A 9 16.07 -21.43 33.18
C ARG A 9 17.33 -20.94 32.47
N ALA A 10 18.48 -21.58 32.69
CA ALA A 10 19.71 -21.24 32.01
C ALA A 10 19.65 -21.56 30.51
N GLU A 11 19.07 -22.71 30.14
CA GLU A 11 18.82 -23.10 28.75
C GLU A 11 17.88 -22.12 28.04
N ASN A 12 16.74 -21.78 28.64
CA ASN A 12 15.81 -20.78 28.08
C ASN A 12 16.48 -19.41 27.85
N VAL A 13 17.38 -18.99 28.75
CA VAL A 13 18.13 -17.73 28.58
C VAL A 13 19.17 -17.83 27.45
N GLN A 14 19.77 -19.01 27.24
CA GLN A 14 20.69 -19.23 26.14
C GLN A 14 19.97 -19.24 24.80
N GLU A 15 18.82 -19.92 24.70
CA GLU A 15 17.96 -19.90 23.52
C GLU A 15 17.51 -18.48 23.18
N LEU A 16 17.02 -17.73 24.17
CA LEU A 16 16.63 -16.34 23.97
C LEU A 16 17.79 -15.46 23.48
N ARG A 17 19.01 -15.65 24.02
CA ARG A 17 20.20 -14.92 23.55
C ARG A 17 20.57 -15.30 22.13
N HIS A 18 20.41 -16.57 21.76
CA HIS A 18 20.64 -17.06 20.41
C HIS A 18 19.65 -16.41 19.43
N ASP A 19 18.37 -16.42 19.76
CA ASP A 19 17.30 -15.82 18.96
C ASP A 19 17.46 -14.31 18.83
N LEU A 20 17.81 -13.62 19.93
CA LEU A 20 18.12 -12.20 19.90
C LEU A 20 19.33 -11.90 19.00
N GLY A 21 20.36 -12.73 19.05
CA GLY A 21 21.53 -12.61 18.18
C GLY A 21 21.15 -12.77 16.70
N GLN A 22 20.37 -13.79 16.36
CA GLN A 22 19.85 -13.98 14.99
C GLN A 22 19.00 -12.79 14.53
N ALA A 23 18.12 -12.29 15.39
CA ALA A 23 17.28 -11.14 15.10
C ALA A 23 18.13 -9.87 14.88
N GLN A 24 19.19 -9.66 15.65
CA GLN A 24 20.09 -8.53 15.48
C GLN A 24 20.85 -8.59 14.15
N VAL A 25 21.40 -9.75 13.81
CA VAL A 25 22.10 -9.97 12.53
C VAL A 25 21.14 -9.75 11.35
N TYR A 26 19.91 -10.27 11.44
CA TYR A 26 18.87 -10.04 10.43
C TYR A 26 18.55 -8.54 10.27
N ASN A 27 18.35 -7.82 11.39
CA ASN A 27 18.09 -6.39 11.35
C ASN A 27 19.27 -5.59 10.77
N MET A 28 20.52 -6.00 11.04
CA MET A 28 21.72 -5.36 10.46
C MET A 28 21.81 -5.60 8.95
N ALA A 29 21.58 -6.84 8.51
CA ALA A 29 21.55 -7.18 7.08
C ALA A 29 20.45 -6.41 6.34
N MET A 30 19.26 -6.30 6.96
CA MET A 30 18.16 -5.48 6.44
C MET A 30 18.58 -4.01 6.30
N ARG A 31 19.19 -3.43 7.33
CA ARG A 31 19.69 -2.04 7.30
C ARG A 31 20.70 -1.82 6.18
N GLN A 32 21.64 -2.74 5.99
CA GLN A 32 22.61 -2.65 4.89
C GLN A 32 21.94 -2.72 3.52
N ALA A 33 20.97 -3.63 3.34
CA ALA A 33 20.21 -3.74 2.09
C ALA A 33 19.37 -2.49 1.79
N LEU A 34 18.90 -1.77 2.82
CA LEU A 34 18.20 -0.50 2.68
C LEU A 34 19.13 0.67 2.33
N MET A 35 20.40 0.61 2.75
CA MET A 35 21.41 1.65 2.49
C MET A 35 22.10 1.48 1.13
N ALA A 36 22.05 0.29 0.54
CA ALA A 36 22.67 0.02 -0.75
C ALA A 36 21.96 0.80 -1.89
N PRO A 37 22.70 1.43 -2.81
CA PRO A 37 22.11 2.10 -3.96
C PRO A 37 21.45 1.07 -4.87
N VAL A 38 20.12 1.17 -5.03
CA VAL A 38 19.36 0.28 -5.91
C VAL A 38 19.26 0.88 -7.31
N PRO A 39 19.75 0.19 -8.36
CA PRO A 39 19.45 0.58 -9.73
C PRO A 39 17.98 0.27 -10.03
N ILE A 40 17.11 1.29 -9.99
CA ILE A 40 15.66 1.13 -10.19
C ILE A 40 15.31 0.83 -11.67
N ARG A 41 16.19 1.20 -12.61
CA ARG A 41 15.88 1.26 -14.05
C ARG A 41 15.74 -0.09 -14.78
N HIS A 42 15.80 -1.24 -14.12
CA HIS A 42 16.06 -2.52 -14.81
C HIS A 42 15.15 -3.70 -14.43
N PHE A 43 13.97 -3.47 -13.83
CA PHE A 43 13.09 -4.60 -13.49
C PHE A 43 12.26 -5.12 -14.69
N GLY A 44 12.15 -4.35 -15.77
CA GLY A 44 11.43 -4.74 -16.98
C GLY A 44 9.91 -4.85 -16.79
N LYS A 45 9.21 -5.38 -17.80
CA LYS A 45 7.74 -5.49 -17.81
C LYS A 45 7.18 -6.49 -16.79
N GLN A 46 7.97 -7.48 -16.40
CA GLN A 46 7.61 -8.51 -15.41
C GLN A 46 7.17 -7.92 -14.07
N LEU A 47 7.67 -6.73 -13.72
CA LEU A 47 7.27 -6.01 -12.51
C LEU A 47 5.80 -5.56 -12.52
N TYR A 48 5.20 -5.39 -13.70
CA TYR A 48 3.79 -5.01 -13.83
C TYR A 48 2.86 -6.22 -13.96
N GLU A 49 3.40 -7.38 -14.35
CA GLU A 49 2.66 -8.63 -14.52
C GLU A 49 2.29 -9.27 -13.17
N VAL A 50 1.16 -9.96 -13.11
CA VAL A 50 0.61 -10.60 -11.89
C VAL A 50 0.58 -12.11 -12.17
N PRO A 51 1.00 -12.98 -11.23
CA PRO A 51 1.01 -12.80 -9.76
C PRO A 51 2.33 -12.35 -9.12
N HIS A 52 3.49 -12.66 -9.71
CA HIS A 52 4.78 -12.63 -8.98
C HIS A 52 5.61 -11.35 -9.11
N SER A 53 4.96 -10.20 -9.37
CA SER A 53 5.66 -8.92 -9.62
C SER A 53 6.62 -8.44 -8.54
N ILE A 54 6.32 -8.71 -7.26
CA ILE A 54 7.02 -8.08 -6.13
C ILE A 54 7.85 -9.09 -5.34
N ASP A 55 7.66 -10.38 -5.61
CA ASP A 55 8.21 -11.48 -4.81
C ASP A 55 9.74 -11.53 -4.93
N TYR A 56 10.26 -11.19 -6.10
CA TYR A 56 11.70 -11.16 -6.38
C TYR A 56 12.40 -9.84 -5.97
N LEU A 57 11.65 -8.81 -5.53
CA LEU A 57 12.24 -7.53 -5.14
C LEU A 57 12.83 -7.60 -3.74
N GLN A 58 14.09 -7.17 -3.62
CA GLN A 58 14.71 -7.00 -2.32
C GLN A 58 14.06 -5.85 -1.51
N PRO A 59 14.15 -5.86 -0.17
CA PRO A 59 13.53 -4.85 0.68
C PRO A 59 13.93 -3.41 0.33
N GLY A 60 15.22 -3.16 0.05
CA GLY A 60 15.71 -1.85 -0.43
C GLY A 60 15.10 -1.43 -1.76
N GLN A 61 14.89 -2.39 -2.68
CA GLN A 61 14.28 -2.13 -3.98
C GLN A 61 12.79 -1.79 -3.85
N ARG A 62 12.08 -2.49 -2.97
CA ARG A 62 10.67 -2.21 -2.65
C ARG A 62 10.51 -0.81 -2.06
N LEU A 63 11.40 -0.42 -1.15
CA LEU A 63 11.39 0.93 -0.58
C LEU A 63 11.66 1.98 -1.65
N ALA A 64 12.72 1.82 -2.44
CA ALA A 64 13.07 2.74 -3.52
C ALA A 64 11.94 2.94 -4.53
N LEU A 65 11.26 1.85 -4.91
CA LEU A 65 10.09 1.87 -5.79
C LEU A 65 8.82 2.43 -5.15
N SER A 66 8.74 2.50 -3.82
CA SER A 66 7.58 3.02 -3.11
C SER A 66 7.58 4.53 -2.92
N HIS A 67 8.72 5.19 -3.17
CA HIS A 67 8.84 6.63 -3.09
C HIS A 67 8.19 7.30 -4.31
N HIS A 68 7.10 8.04 -4.08
CA HIS A 68 6.40 8.83 -5.09
C HIS A 68 6.12 10.24 -4.58
N ASN A 69 5.96 11.19 -5.51
CA ASN A 69 5.62 12.59 -5.22
C ASN A 69 4.18 12.93 -5.70
N LEU A 70 3.27 11.96 -5.61
CA LEU A 70 1.84 12.17 -5.86
C LEU A 70 1.26 13.12 -4.82
N LYS A 71 0.30 13.94 -5.24
CA LYS A 71 -0.38 14.90 -4.38
C LYS A 71 -1.89 14.65 -4.41
N HIS A 72 -2.52 14.84 -3.26
CA HIS A 72 -3.97 14.82 -3.16
C HIS A 72 -4.56 15.94 -4.04
N PHE A 73 -5.62 15.63 -4.77
CA PHE A 73 -6.37 16.61 -5.56
C PHE A 73 -7.88 16.34 -5.47
N PRO A 74 -8.71 17.36 -5.20
CA PRO A 74 -10.14 17.18 -5.01
C PRO A 74 -10.82 16.66 -6.29
N VAL A 75 -11.59 15.57 -6.15
CA VAL A 75 -12.27 14.90 -7.27
C VAL A 75 -13.32 15.82 -7.91
N TRP A 76 -14.05 16.62 -7.13
CA TRP A 76 -15.05 17.54 -7.67
C TRP A 76 -14.42 18.60 -8.59
N ALA A 77 -13.21 19.09 -8.25
CA ALA A 77 -12.51 20.07 -9.07
C ALA A 77 -12.01 19.43 -10.36
N LEU A 78 -11.58 18.16 -10.31
CA LEU A 78 -11.23 17.40 -11.50
C LEU A 78 -12.42 17.27 -12.44
N VAL A 79 -13.61 16.93 -11.93
CA VAL A 79 -14.84 16.80 -12.72
C VAL A 79 -15.17 18.13 -13.39
N MET A 80 -15.15 19.24 -12.65
CA MET A 80 -15.38 20.57 -13.20
C MET A 80 -14.37 20.90 -14.32
N LEU A 81 -13.07 20.75 -14.04
CA LEU A 81 -12.01 21.05 -15.00
C LEU A 81 -12.06 20.14 -16.23
N HIS A 82 -12.49 18.88 -16.07
CA HIS A 82 -12.70 17.96 -17.18
C HIS A 82 -13.70 18.53 -18.19
N PHE A 83 -14.86 19.00 -17.72
CA PHE A 83 -15.87 19.57 -18.60
C PHE A 83 -15.46 20.94 -19.16
N VAL A 84 -14.93 21.84 -18.33
CA VAL A 84 -14.52 23.18 -18.75
C VAL A 84 -13.43 23.15 -19.82
N THR A 85 -12.53 22.18 -19.76
CA THR A 85 -11.40 22.06 -20.69
C THR A 85 -11.59 21.01 -21.77
N PHE A 86 -12.79 20.48 -21.95
CA PHE A 86 -13.06 19.40 -22.90
C PHE A 86 -12.08 18.21 -22.76
N GLY A 87 -11.80 17.82 -21.51
CA GLY A 87 -10.92 16.70 -21.16
C GLY A 87 -9.42 17.00 -21.21
N ILE A 88 -8.99 18.15 -21.73
CA ILE A 88 -7.56 18.51 -21.85
C ILE A 88 -6.89 18.54 -20.48
N PHE A 89 -7.55 19.10 -19.46
CA PHE A 89 -7.01 19.11 -18.09
C PHE A 89 -6.73 17.69 -17.59
N SER A 90 -7.69 16.77 -17.73
CA SER A 90 -7.51 15.38 -17.26
C SER A 90 -6.35 14.70 -17.98
N MET A 91 -6.26 14.86 -19.29
CA MET A 91 -5.15 14.33 -20.09
C MET A 91 -3.80 14.85 -19.59
N VAL A 92 -3.65 16.16 -19.41
CA VAL A 92 -2.40 16.78 -18.95
C VAL A 92 -2.08 16.40 -17.50
N HIS A 93 -3.08 16.42 -16.63
CA HIS A 93 -2.94 16.12 -15.20
C HIS A 93 -2.45 14.69 -14.96
N PHE A 94 -3.09 13.70 -15.59
CA PHE A 94 -2.67 12.30 -15.50
C PHE A 94 -1.39 12.02 -16.28
N GLY A 95 -1.18 12.64 -17.45
CA GLY A 95 0.07 12.57 -18.19
C GLY A 95 1.27 13.06 -17.36
N ALA A 96 1.10 14.15 -16.61
CA ALA A 96 2.14 14.70 -15.74
C ALA A 96 2.44 13.81 -14.52
N MET A 97 1.48 13.00 -14.04
CA MET A 97 1.70 12.07 -12.93
C MET A 97 2.76 11.01 -13.23
N HIS A 98 3.02 10.72 -14.51
CA HIS A 98 4.12 9.83 -14.88
C HIS A 98 5.48 10.29 -14.35
N GLY A 99 5.71 11.60 -14.20
CA GLY A 99 6.93 12.15 -13.59
C GLY A 99 6.90 12.19 -12.05
N ARG A 100 5.75 11.94 -11.43
CA ARG A 100 5.60 11.88 -9.96
C ARG A 100 5.74 10.46 -9.41
N LEU A 101 5.78 9.47 -10.30
CA LEU A 101 5.96 8.05 -9.98
C LEU A 101 7.41 7.63 -10.30
N PRO A 102 7.99 6.70 -9.55
CA PRO A 102 9.31 6.16 -9.84
C PRO A 102 9.29 5.36 -11.16
N GLN A 103 10.36 5.44 -11.93
CA GLN A 103 10.54 4.71 -13.17
C GLN A 103 11.14 3.34 -12.87
N ALA A 104 10.34 2.29 -13.01
CA ALA A 104 10.74 0.92 -12.71
C ALA A 104 11.12 0.13 -13.96
N SER A 105 10.64 0.58 -15.12
CA SER A 105 11.01 0.04 -16.43
C SER A 105 11.52 1.14 -17.36
N ASN A 106 12.36 0.77 -18.33
CA ASN A 106 12.94 1.68 -19.32
C ASN A 106 11.89 2.36 -20.22
N ASP A 107 10.73 1.72 -20.37
CA ASP A 107 9.61 2.22 -21.19
C ASP A 107 8.62 3.08 -20.39
N ASP A 108 8.88 3.34 -19.10
CA ASP A 108 8.03 4.21 -18.30
C ASP A 108 8.13 5.67 -18.76
N PRO A 109 6.99 6.32 -19.09
CA PRO A 109 7.00 7.73 -19.45
C PRO A 109 7.50 8.59 -18.28
N ASN A 110 8.21 9.67 -18.60
CA ASN A 110 8.36 10.82 -17.72
C ASN A 110 7.20 11.80 -17.97
N ALA A 111 7.09 12.89 -17.19
CA ALA A 111 6.01 13.87 -17.36
C ALA A 111 5.94 14.47 -18.77
N GLY A 112 7.09 14.77 -19.39
CA GLY A 112 7.16 15.32 -20.73
C GLY A 112 6.62 14.36 -21.79
N LYS A 113 7.05 13.10 -21.78
CA LYS A 113 6.51 12.05 -22.67
C LYS A 113 5.03 11.78 -22.39
N GLY A 114 4.65 11.75 -21.11
CA GLY A 114 3.29 11.50 -20.65
C GLY A 114 2.27 12.46 -21.27
N VAL A 115 2.65 13.73 -21.47
CA VAL A 115 1.77 14.75 -22.07
C VAL A 115 2.06 14.98 -23.55
N GLY A 116 3.33 15.16 -23.93
CA GLY A 116 3.70 15.65 -25.26
C GLY A 116 3.31 14.71 -26.40
N PHE A 117 3.33 13.40 -26.19
CA PHE A 117 3.01 12.43 -27.23
C PHE A 117 1.53 12.33 -27.58
N PHE A 118 0.64 12.93 -26.78
CA PHE A 118 -0.77 13.12 -27.17
C PHE A 118 -0.96 14.11 -28.33
N PHE A 119 0.03 14.98 -28.57
CA PHE A 119 -0.02 16.01 -29.62
C PHE A 119 0.62 15.55 -30.93
N LEU A 120 1.19 14.35 -30.98
CA LEU A 120 1.77 13.78 -32.20
C LEU A 120 0.64 13.12 -33.03
N PRO A 121 0.33 13.64 -34.23
CA PRO A 121 -0.72 13.05 -35.07
C PRO A 121 -0.49 11.57 -35.33
N TYR A 122 -1.57 10.78 -35.29
CA TYR A 122 -1.61 9.31 -35.43
C TYR A 122 -0.91 8.52 -34.31
N PHE A 123 0.24 8.98 -33.83
CA PHE A 123 0.91 8.39 -32.67
C PHE A 123 0.08 8.57 -31.39
N ASN A 124 -0.69 9.66 -31.30
CA ASN A 124 -1.63 9.91 -30.21
C ASN A 124 -2.64 8.78 -29.98
N LEU A 125 -3.06 8.05 -31.02
CA LEU A 125 -3.97 6.91 -30.91
C LEU A 125 -3.34 5.75 -30.13
N TYR A 126 -2.10 5.39 -30.46
CA TYR A 126 -1.33 4.43 -29.69
C TYR A 126 -1.07 4.95 -28.27
N TRP A 127 -0.67 6.21 -28.15
CA TRP A 127 -0.30 6.81 -26.89
C TRP A 127 -1.46 6.87 -25.91
N MET A 128 -2.68 7.08 -26.41
CA MET A 128 -3.90 7.05 -25.63
C MET A 128 -4.10 5.73 -24.88
N PHE A 129 -3.79 4.58 -25.49
CA PHE A 129 -3.76 3.32 -24.74
C PHE A 129 -2.55 3.24 -23.84
N PHE A 130 -1.36 3.43 -24.41
CA PHE A 130 -0.11 3.14 -23.73
C PHE A 130 0.04 3.96 -22.45
N SER A 131 -0.16 5.28 -22.51
CA SER A 131 0.01 6.17 -21.35
C SER A 131 -0.97 5.81 -20.24
N ASN A 132 -2.25 5.61 -20.56
CA ASN A 132 -3.28 5.31 -19.55
C ASN A 132 -3.10 3.93 -18.93
N LEU A 133 -2.81 2.89 -19.74
CA LEU A 133 -2.53 1.55 -19.23
C LEU A 133 -1.24 1.54 -18.39
N ARG A 134 -0.22 2.27 -18.84
CA ARG A 134 1.03 2.38 -18.08
C ARG A 134 0.85 3.11 -16.76
N LEU A 135 0.03 4.15 -16.72
CA LEU A 135 -0.31 4.83 -15.46
C LEU A 135 -1.01 3.87 -14.51
N TYR A 136 -2.00 3.10 -15.01
CA TYR A 136 -2.68 2.06 -14.24
C TYR A 136 -1.70 1.04 -13.66
N ASP A 137 -0.81 0.46 -14.49
CA ASP A 137 0.15 -0.55 -14.05
C ASP A 137 1.11 0.01 -12.97
N ARG A 138 1.53 1.27 -13.13
CA ARG A 138 2.40 1.96 -12.17
C ARG A 138 1.70 2.30 -10.86
N LEU A 139 0.44 2.73 -10.89
CA LEU A 139 -0.35 2.95 -9.68
C LEU A 139 -0.63 1.62 -8.97
N ARG A 140 -1.02 0.58 -9.73
CA ARG A 140 -1.25 -0.76 -9.19
C ARG A 140 0.00 -1.34 -8.54
N LEU A 141 1.19 -1.07 -9.08
CA LEU A 141 2.46 -1.42 -8.43
C LEU A 141 2.58 -0.75 -7.05
N GLN A 142 2.26 0.54 -6.91
CA GLN A 142 2.31 1.24 -5.61
C GLN A 142 1.36 0.60 -4.59
N TYR A 143 0.14 0.25 -5.02
CA TYR A 143 -0.80 -0.47 -4.17
C TYR A 143 -0.24 -1.82 -3.71
N ARG A 144 0.33 -2.61 -4.63
CA ARG A 144 0.93 -3.91 -4.32
C ARG A 144 2.11 -3.81 -3.35
N LEU A 145 2.98 -2.81 -3.53
CA LEU A 145 4.10 -2.57 -2.60
C LEU A 145 3.62 -2.28 -1.17
N ARG A 146 2.40 -1.75 -1.02
CA ARG A 146 1.76 -1.47 0.28
C ARG A 146 0.82 -2.57 0.76
N GLY A 147 0.78 -3.72 0.09
CA GLY A 147 -0.13 -4.83 0.42
C GLY A 147 -1.62 -4.51 0.22
N GLN A 148 -1.93 -3.49 -0.58
CA GLN A 148 -3.29 -3.05 -0.88
C GLN A 148 -3.67 -3.44 -2.31
N GLN A 149 -4.98 -3.48 -2.59
CA GLN A 149 -5.51 -3.71 -3.93
C GLN A 149 -6.05 -2.40 -4.50
N MET A 150 -5.79 -2.16 -5.79
CA MET A 150 -6.36 -1.02 -6.51
C MET A 150 -7.82 -1.32 -6.84
N SER A 151 -8.73 -0.37 -6.57
CA SER A 151 -10.17 -0.56 -6.76
C SER A 151 -10.61 -0.60 -8.22
N MET A 152 -9.86 0.03 -9.12
CA MET A 152 -10.19 0.07 -10.55
C MET A 152 -9.63 -1.14 -11.30
N SER A 153 -10.32 -1.56 -12.35
CA SER A 153 -9.90 -2.67 -13.20
C SER A 153 -9.12 -2.20 -14.43
N ARG A 154 -8.21 -3.04 -14.93
CA ARG A 154 -7.50 -2.80 -16.21
C ARG A 154 -8.48 -2.69 -17.39
N GLY A 155 -9.57 -3.46 -17.33
CA GLY A 155 -10.61 -3.48 -18.37
C GLY A 155 -11.31 -2.13 -18.54
N MET A 156 -11.53 -1.38 -17.45
CA MET A 156 -12.10 -0.03 -17.52
C MET A 156 -11.23 0.93 -18.34
N VAL A 157 -9.90 0.84 -18.18
CA VAL A 157 -8.94 1.66 -18.93
C VAL A 157 -8.99 1.34 -20.42
N ILE A 158 -9.03 0.04 -20.75
CA ILE A 158 -9.15 -0.43 -22.14
C ILE A 158 -10.47 0.03 -22.75
N ALA A 159 -11.58 -0.13 -22.01
CA ALA A 159 -12.90 0.29 -22.46
C ALA A 159 -12.92 1.80 -22.76
N ALA A 160 -12.44 2.65 -21.85
CA ALA A 160 -12.38 4.09 -22.10
C ALA A 160 -11.56 4.45 -23.34
N ALA A 161 -10.41 3.79 -23.54
CA ALA A 161 -9.59 3.99 -24.73
C ALA A 161 -10.29 3.54 -26.03
N VAL A 162 -10.99 2.40 -26.02
CA VAL A 162 -11.76 1.89 -27.18
C VAL A 162 -12.88 2.86 -27.56
N PHE A 163 -13.69 3.30 -26.58
CA PHE A 163 -14.74 4.29 -26.81
C PHE A 163 -14.16 5.64 -27.28
N GLY A 164 -12.92 5.96 -26.88
CA GLY A 164 -12.20 7.16 -27.29
C GLY A 164 -11.79 7.22 -28.76
N ILE A 165 -11.64 6.08 -29.45
CA ILE A 165 -11.18 6.06 -30.86
C ILE A 165 -12.33 6.24 -31.84
N ILE A 166 -13.50 5.69 -31.52
CA ILE A 166 -14.62 5.66 -32.44
C ILE A 166 -15.23 7.07 -32.49
N PRO A 167 -15.15 7.83 -33.60
CA PRO A 167 -15.36 9.28 -33.57
C PRO A 167 -16.69 9.73 -32.94
N TYR A 168 -17.81 9.17 -33.40
CA TYR A 168 -19.13 9.54 -32.90
C TYR A 168 -19.42 9.01 -31.50
N ILE A 169 -18.94 7.80 -31.19
CA ILE A 169 -19.06 7.22 -29.85
C ILE A 169 -18.20 8.01 -28.86
N ASN A 170 -17.04 8.51 -29.27
CA ASN A 170 -16.17 9.30 -28.42
C ASN A 170 -16.87 10.59 -27.99
N VAL A 171 -17.48 11.32 -28.91
CA VAL A 171 -18.18 12.57 -28.58
C VAL A 171 -19.41 12.33 -27.69
N LEU A 172 -20.17 11.26 -27.93
CA LEU A 172 -21.43 11.00 -27.21
C LEU A 172 -21.25 10.28 -25.87
N ILE A 173 -20.29 9.35 -25.78
CA ILE A 173 -20.13 8.43 -24.65
C ILE A 173 -18.69 8.44 -24.13
N GLY A 174 -17.71 8.39 -25.03
CA GLY A 174 -16.29 8.33 -24.67
C GLY A 174 -15.86 9.47 -23.77
N TRP A 175 -15.84 10.70 -24.30
CA TRP A 175 -15.46 11.91 -23.58
C TRP A 175 -16.36 12.20 -22.36
N PRO A 176 -17.70 12.31 -22.46
CA PRO A 176 -18.52 12.80 -21.36
C PRO A 176 -18.74 11.76 -20.24
N ILE A 177 -18.64 10.46 -20.55
CA ILE A 177 -18.97 9.37 -19.60
C ILE A 177 -17.73 8.52 -19.32
N MET A 178 -17.16 7.86 -20.33
CA MET A 178 -16.09 6.88 -20.11
C MET A 178 -14.80 7.51 -19.58
N TRP A 179 -14.33 8.58 -20.22
CA TRP A 179 -13.13 9.31 -19.80
C TRP A 179 -13.33 10.01 -18.46
N LEU A 180 -14.54 10.49 -18.18
CA LEU A 180 -14.88 11.06 -16.87
C LEU A 180 -14.82 10.00 -15.76
N ILE A 181 -15.47 8.85 -15.96
CA ILE A 181 -15.45 7.73 -15.00
C ILE A 181 -14.01 7.29 -14.74
N LEU A 182 -13.21 7.14 -15.80
CA LEU A 182 -11.81 6.77 -15.67
C LEU A 182 -11.00 7.85 -14.92
N ALA A 183 -11.23 9.14 -15.22
CA ALA A 183 -10.57 10.25 -14.54
C ALA A 183 -10.90 10.26 -13.04
N VAL A 184 -12.17 10.10 -12.67
CA VAL A 184 -12.60 10.03 -11.27
C VAL A 184 -11.94 8.84 -10.56
N GLN A 185 -11.95 7.66 -11.17
CA GLN A 185 -11.33 6.47 -10.57
C GLN A 185 -9.82 6.62 -10.40
N PHE A 186 -9.12 7.15 -11.41
CA PHE A 186 -7.69 7.42 -11.28
C PHE A 186 -7.41 8.42 -10.15
N GLN A 187 -8.19 9.49 -10.03
CA GLN A 187 -7.98 10.47 -8.97
C GLN A 187 -8.29 9.93 -7.58
N GLN A 188 -9.36 9.13 -7.44
CA GLN A 188 -9.65 8.44 -6.19
C GLN A 188 -8.52 7.48 -5.80
N ALA A 189 -7.97 6.74 -6.76
CA ALA A 189 -6.84 5.86 -6.52
C ALA A 189 -5.58 6.64 -6.10
N VAL A 190 -5.30 7.77 -6.77
CA VAL A 190 -4.18 8.63 -6.41
C VAL A 190 -4.34 9.23 -5.02
N ASN A 191 -5.53 9.74 -4.68
CA ASN A 191 -5.80 10.30 -3.36
C ASN A 191 -5.63 9.26 -2.26
N ARG A 192 -6.19 8.05 -2.47
CA ARG A 192 -6.02 6.95 -1.53
C ARG A 192 -4.54 6.57 -1.37
N LEU A 193 -3.75 6.52 -2.45
CA LEU A 193 -2.30 6.27 -2.35
C LEU A 193 -1.56 7.34 -1.53
N THR A 194 -2.00 8.60 -1.59
CA THR A 194 -1.39 9.68 -0.79
C THR A 194 -1.72 9.59 0.70
N GLU A 195 -2.80 8.89 1.06
CA GLU A 195 -3.21 8.64 2.45
C GLU A 195 -2.58 7.36 3.01
N LEU A 196 -2.15 6.43 2.15
CA LEU A 196 -1.54 5.19 2.60
C LEU A 196 -0.17 5.42 3.23
N PRO A 197 0.17 4.68 4.30
CA PRO A 197 1.49 4.72 4.88
C PRO A 197 2.55 4.19 3.90
N PRO A 198 3.85 4.51 4.13
CA PRO A 198 4.97 3.82 3.49
C PRO A 198 4.80 2.30 3.55
N PRO A 199 5.38 1.53 2.60
CA PRO A 199 5.17 0.10 2.59
C PRO A 199 5.75 -0.48 3.88
N ALA A 200 5.08 -1.46 4.48
CA ALA A 200 5.63 -2.15 5.63
C ALA A 200 6.88 -2.91 5.15
N VAL A 201 8.05 -2.33 5.34
CA VAL A 201 9.34 -2.93 4.98
C VAL A 201 9.64 -3.98 6.04
N ALA A 202 8.93 -5.11 6.00
CA ALA A 202 9.17 -6.30 6.81
C ALA A 202 9.74 -6.01 8.22
N ALA A 203 9.00 -5.28 9.07
CA ALA A 203 8.97 -5.70 10.45
C ALA A 203 8.21 -7.03 10.42
N GLY A 204 8.94 -8.13 10.63
CA GLY A 204 8.57 -9.46 10.18
C GLY A 204 7.07 -9.77 10.28
N ALA A 205 6.53 -10.32 9.20
CA ALA A 205 5.57 -11.40 9.36
C ALA A 205 6.31 -12.55 10.06
N GLN A 206 6.53 -12.42 11.38
CA GLN A 206 6.46 -13.61 12.20
C GLN A 206 5.01 -14.09 12.05
N PRO A 207 4.76 -15.35 11.69
CA PRO A 207 3.52 -15.98 12.11
C PRO A 207 3.45 -15.67 13.60
N GLY A 208 2.41 -14.94 14.02
CA GLY A 208 2.25 -14.58 15.41
C GLY A 208 2.31 -15.86 16.23
N TYR A 209 3.47 -16.14 16.81
CA TYR A 209 3.54 -16.78 18.11
C TYR A 209 2.62 -15.91 18.95
N ALA A 210 1.42 -16.43 19.23
CA ALA A 210 0.60 -15.93 20.30
C ALA A 210 1.57 -15.77 21.47
N GLN A 211 1.82 -14.54 21.90
CA GLN A 211 2.47 -14.35 23.19
C GLN A 211 1.65 -15.19 24.17
N PRO A 212 2.24 -16.17 24.87
CA PRO A 212 1.58 -16.66 26.06
C PRO A 212 1.44 -15.43 26.94
N GLY A 213 0.22 -14.91 27.05
CA GLY A 213 -0.09 -13.89 28.02
C GLY A 213 0.35 -14.45 29.35
N TYR A 214 1.39 -13.86 29.94
CA TYR A 214 1.75 -14.12 31.32
C TYR A 214 0.54 -13.73 32.14
N ALA A 215 -0.32 -14.70 32.46
CA ALA A 215 -1.25 -14.56 33.57
C ALA A 215 -0.36 -14.37 34.79
N GLN A 216 -0.25 -13.13 35.26
CA GLN A 216 0.36 -12.88 36.56
C GLN A 216 -0.44 -13.69 37.58
N PRO A 217 0.21 -14.53 38.41
CA PRO A 217 -0.45 -15.06 39.59
C PRO A 217 -0.79 -13.87 40.46
N GLY A 218 -2.07 -13.50 40.51
CA GLY A 218 -2.57 -12.52 41.45
C GLY A 218 -2.29 -13.03 42.86
N TYR A 219 -1.44 -12.33 43.59
CA TYR A 219 -1.31 -12.52 45.02
C TYR A 219 -2.67 -12.20 45.65
N ALA A 220 -3.45 -13.24 45.97
CA ALA A 220 -4.61 -13.11 46.82
C ALA A 220 -4.11 -12.65 48.21
N GLN A 221 -4.36 -11.40 48.56
CA GLN A 221 -4.17 -10.95 49.93
C GLN A 221 -5.14 -11.72 50.85
N PRO A 222 -4.70 -12.22 52.01
CA PRO A 222 -5.61 -12.74 53.01
C PRO A 222 -6.47 -11.59 53.53
N GLY A 223 -7.76 -11.61 53.22
CA GLY A 223 -8.72 -10.69 53.80
C GLY A 223 -8.86 -10.98 55.30
N TYR A 224 -8.54 -9.98 56.13
CA TYR A 224 -8.85 -10.00 57.55
C TYR A 224 -10.38 -10.04 57.70
N ALA A 225 -10.90 -11.17 58.21
CA ALA A 225 -12.29 -11.27 58.62
C ALA A 225 -12.49 -10.42 59.87
N GLN A 226 -13.29 -9.34 59.77
CA GLN A 226 -13.84 -8.69 60.96
C GLN A 226 -15.03 -9.51 61.47
N PRO A 227 -15.12 -9.81 62.77
CA PRO A 227 -16.30 -10.44 63.35
C PRO A 227 -17.47 -9.44 63.37
N GLY A 228 -18.54 -9.75 62.65
CA GLY A 228 -19.80 -9.01 62.74
C GLY A 228 -20.50 -9.31 64.08
N TYR A 229 -20.79 -8.27 64.85
CA TYR A 229 -21.66 -8.35 66.02
C TYR A 229 -23.10 -8.68 65.57
N ALA A 230 -23.64 -9.80 66.05
CA ALA A 230 -25.04 -10.13 65.88
C ALA A 230 -25.90 -9.30 66.85
N GLN A 231 -26.86 -8.53 66.33
CA GLN A 231 -27.93 -7.98 67.15
C GLN A 231 -29.08 -9.01 67.26
N PRO A 232 -29.63 -9.26 68.46
CA PRO A 232 -30.82 -10.09 68.62
C PRO A 232 -32.06 -9.30 68.19
N GLY A 233 -32.81 -9.84 67.22
CA GLY A 233 -34.15 -9.35 66.89
C GLY A 233 -35.14 -9.75 67.97
N TYR A 234 -35.75 -8.76 68.64
CA TYR A 234 -36.91 -8.97 69.48
C TYR A 234 -38.11 -9.31 68.60
N ALA A 235 -38.72 -10.47 68.81
CA ALA A 235 -40.07 -10.76 68.38
C ALA A 235 -41.07 -10.13 69.36
N GLN A 236 -42.07 -9.42 68.84
CA GLN A 236 -43.30 -9.15 69.58
C GLN A 236 -44.53 -9.24 68.66
N PRO A 237 -45.71 -9.58 69.21
CA PRO A 237 -46.71 -10.40 68.54
C PRO A 237 -48.03 -9.66 68.28
N GLY A 238 -48.89 -10.24 67.44
CA GLY A 238 -50.29 -9.83 67.25
C GLY A 238 -50.68 -9.71 65.80
#